data_AF-A0A8S0VED9-F1
#
_entry.id   AF-A0A8S0VED9-F1
#
_cell.length_a   1.000
_cell.length_b   1.000
_cell.length_c   1.000
_cell.angle_alpha   90.00
_cell.angle_beta   90.00
_cell.angle_gamma   90.00
#
_symmetry.space_group_name_H-M   'P 1'
#
loop_
_entity.id
_entity.type
_entity.pdbx_description
1 polymer ?
#
loop_
_entity_poly.entity_id
_entity_poly.type
_entity_poly.pdbx_seq_one_letter_code
_entity_poly.pdbx_strand_id
1 'polypeptide(L)'
;MYTALQKIHKDKDSEPTEFEETVAQALFDLESTNQEIKSDLKDLYINSALQIDVSGNKKAVVIHVPYRLRKAFRKIHPRLVRELEKKFSGKEVVLIATRRILRPPKKGSAVQRPRTRTLTAVHEAMLEDIVYPAEIVGKRVRYRLDGSKIMKVTSSFFSPF
;
A
#
# COMPACT_ATOMS: atom_id res chain seq x y z
N MET A 1 -23.15 -1.41 -16.89
CA MET A 1 -23.30 -1.03 -15.47
C MET A 1 -21.92 -1.07 -14.83
N TYR A 2 -21.42 0.04 -14.27
CA TYR A 2 -20.18 0.06 -13.51
C TYR A 2 -20.49 -0.51 -12.12
N THR A 3 -20.14 -1.77 -11.89
CA THR A 3 -20.28 -2.42 -10.58
C THR A 3 -19.01 -2.18 -9.77
N ALA A 4 -19.14 -2.06 -8.44
CA ALA A 4 -18.01 -1.89 -7.51
C ALA A 4 -16.91 -2.96 -7.71
N LEU A 5 -17.29 -4.14 -8.24
CA LEU A 5 -16.40 -5.23 -8.62
C LEU A 5 -15.34 -4.86 -9.67
N GLN A 6 -15.57 -3.85 -10.53
CA GLN A 6 -14.55 -3.41 -11.50
C GLN A 6 -13.34 -2.73 -10.82
N LYS A 7 -13.47 -2.30 -9.56
CA LYS A 7 -12.38 -1.68 -8.80
C LYS A 7 -11.51 -2.71 -8.08
N ILE A 8 -11.86 -3.99 -8.08
CA ILE A 8 -11.05 -5.06 -7.51
C ILE A 8 -10.54 -5.94 -8.65
N HIS A 9 -9.22 -6.08 -8.76
CA HIS A 9 -8.63 -7.04 -9.67
C HIS A 9 -7.60 -7.88 -8.92
N LYS A 10 -8.00 -9.09 -8.53
CA LYS A 10 -7.10 -10.01 -7.85
C LYS A 10 -6.16 -10.70 -8.83
N ASP A 11 -4.94 -10.96 -8.37
CA ASP A 11 -4.07 -11.92 -9.04
C ASP A 11 -4.72 -13.32 -8.92
N LYS A 12 -5.04 -13.95 -10.07
CA LYS A 12 -5.60 -15.31 -10.24
C LYS A 12 -7.13 -15.48 -10.07
N ASP A 13 -7.92 -14.44 -10.34
CA ASP A 13 -9.39 -14.53 -10.40
C ASP A 13 -10.04 -15.15 -9.14
N SER A 14 -9.43 -14.97 -7.97
CA SER A 14 -10.00 -15.44 -6.72
C SER A 14 -11.18 -14.56 -6.29
N GLU A 15 -12.14 -15.16 -5.60
CA GLU A 15 -13.33 -14.44 -5.14
C GLU A 15 -12.95 -13.34 -4.14
N PRO A 16 -13.53 -12.13 -4.26
CA PRO A 16 -13.32 -11.05 -3.31
C PRO A 16 -13.82 -11.45 -1.91
N THR A 17 -13.11 -11.02 -0.87
CA THR A 17 -13.62 -11.18 0.49
C THR A 17 -14.62 -10.07 0.81
N GLU A 18 -15.56 -10.32 1.72
CA GLU A 18 -16.59 -9.35 2.14
C GLU A 18 -15.99 -7.97 2.51
N PHE A 19 -14.81 -7.98 3.12
CA PHE A 19 -14.10 -6.76 3.48
C PHE A 19 -13.59 -5.99 2.24
N GLU A 20 -13.10 -6.69 1.23
CA GLU A 20 -12.65 -6.06 -0.01
C GLU A 20 -13.82 -5.47 -0.80
N GLU A 21 -14.97 -6.15 -0.82
CA GLU A 21 -16.20 -5.63 -1.41
C GLU A 21 -16.61 -4.32 -0.73
N THR A 22 -16.55 -4.28 0.60
CA THR A 22 -16.82 -3.05 1.38
C THR A 22 -15.86 -1.92 0.99
N VAL A 23 -14.57 -2.21 0.82
CA VAL A 23 -13.56 -1.22 0.39
C VAL A 23 -13.82 -0.76 -1.05
N ALA A 24 -14.21 -1.65 -1.95
CA ALA A 24 -14.51 -1.30 -3.33
C ALA A 24 -15.78 -0.48 -3.47
N GLN A 25 -16.82 -0.79 -2.69
CA GLN A 25 -18.02 0.03 -2.59
C GLN A 25 -17.67 1.42 -2.06
N ALA A 26 -16.85 1.49 -1.00
CA ALA A 26 -16.37 2.76 -0.48
C ALA A 26 -15.64 3.59 -1.54
N LEU A 27 -14.80 2.99 -2.37
CA LEU A 27 -14.10 3.66 -3.48
C LEU A 27 -15.07 4.15 -4.57
N PHE A 28 -16.08 3.34 -4.93
CA PHE A 28 -17.09 3.69 -5.93
C PHE A 28 -17.96 4.89 -5.49
N ASP A 29 -18.37 4.90 -4.23
CA ASP A 29 -19.10 6.02 -3.65
C ASP A 29 -18.26 7.31 -3.64
N LEU A 30 -16.94 7.20 -3.42
CA LEU A 30 -16.03 8.36 -3.49
C LEU A 30 -15.90 8.90 -4.92
N GLU A 31 -15.85 8.01 -5.91
CA GLU A 31 -15.87 8.39 -7.34
C GLU A 31 -17.15 9.16 -7.70
N SER A 32 -18.28 8.81 -7.08
CA SER A 32 -19.57 9.47 -7.33
C SER A 32 -19.72 10.80 -6.60
N THR A 33 -19.12 10.93 -5.42
CA THR A 33 -19.29 12.11 -4.54
C THR A 33 -18.39 13.27 -4.93
N ASN A 34 -17.15 13.01 -5.37
CA ASN A 34 -16.14 14.05 -5.59
C ASN A 34 -15.75 14.20 -7.08
N GLN A 35 -16.20 15.28 -7.72
CA GLN A 35 -15.94 15.55 -9.13
C GLN A 35 -14.45 15.75 -9.45
N GLU A 36 -13.65 16.30 -8.54
CA GLU A 36 -12.21 16.50 -8.76
C GLU A 36 -11.42 15.19 -8.80
N ILE A 37 -11.76 14.25 -7.91
CA ILE A 37 -11.02 12.98 -7.74
C ILE A 37 -11.55 11.91 -8.70
N LYS A 38 -12.78 12.09 -9.22
CA LYS A 38 -13.43 11.17 -10.15
C LYS A 38 -12.58 10.83 -11.38
N SER A 39 -11.97 11.83 -11.99
CA SER A 39 -11.13 11.63 -13.19
C SER A 39 -9.92 10.74 -12.90
N ASP A 40 -9.22 11.01 -11.80
CA ASP A 40 -8.05 10.24 -11.38
C ASP A 40 -8.44 8.86 -10.82
N LEU A 41 -9.61 8.69 -10.20
CA LEU A 41 -10.08 7.42 -9.62
C LEU A 41 -10.66 6.45 -10.64
N LYS A 42 -11.22 6.93 -11.75
CA LYS A 42 -11.91 6.09 -12.74
C LYS A 42 -11.05 4.92 -13.23
N ASP A 43 -9.78 5.20 -13.51
CA ASP A 43 -8.82 4.22 -14.04
C ASP A 43 -8.08 3.43 -12.94
N LEU A 44 -8.34 3.74 -11.67
CA LEU A 44 -7.68 3.10 -10.54
C LEU A 44 -8.48 1.90 -10.04
N TYR A 45 -7.74 0.85 -9.73
CA TYR A 45 -8.25 -0.36 -9.09
C TYR A 45 -7.27 -0.86 -8.03
N ILE A 46 -7.77 -1.68 -7.12
CA ILE A 46 -7.03 -2.31 -6.03
C ILE A 46 -6.91 -3.81 -6.27
N ASN A 47 -5.87 -4.43 -5.71
CA ASN A 47 -5.69 -5.88 -5.79
C ASN A 47 -6.38 -6.58 -4.62
N SER A 48 -6.15 -6.08 -3.41
CA SER A 48 -6.72 -6.65 -2.19
C SER A 48 -6.76 -5.62 -1.08
N ALA A 49 -7.51 -5.92 -0.03
CA ALA A 49 -7.57 -5.12 1.18
C ALA A 49 -7.55 -6.05 2.40
N LEU A 50 -6.78 -5.67 3.41
CA LEU A 50 -6.59 -6.46 4.62
C LEU A 50 -6.81 -5.56 5.84
N GLN A 51 -7.43 -6.10 6.87
CA GLN A 51 -7.50 -5.45 8.17
C GLN A 51 -6.45 -6.06 9.09
N ILE A 52 -5.65 -5.21 9.72
CA ILE A 52 -4.57 -5.60 10.62
C ILE A 52 -4.80 -4.97 11.99
N ASP A 53 -4.66 -5.76 13.04
CA ASP A 53 -4.71 -5.26 14.41
C ASP A 53 -3.35 -4.63 14.77
N VAL A 54 -3.40 -3.38 15.21
CA VAL A 54 -2.24 -2.58 15.63
C VAL A 54 -2.22 -2.47 17.15
N SER A 55 -1.05 -2.22 17.72
CA SER A 55 -0.88 -2.02 19.17
C SER A 55 -1.86 -0.96 19.72
N GLY A 56 -2.50 -1.29 20.85
CA GLY A 56 -3.43 -0.37 21.52
C GLY A 56 -4.89 -0.48 21.07
N ASN A 57 -5.36 -1.68 20.72
CA ASN A 57 -6.75 -1.97 20.28
C ASN A 57 -7.22 -1.19 19.04
N LYS A 58 -6.28 -0.62 18.27
CA LYS A 58 -6.59 0.05 17.01
C LYS A 58 -6.51 -0.95 15.87
N LYS A 59 -7.41 -0.83 14.90
CA LYS A 59 -7.36 -1.60 13.65
C LYS A 59 -6.94 -0.69 12.51
N ALA A 60 -5.97 -1.13 11.71
CA ALA A 60 -5.56 -0.45 10.50
C ALA A 60 -6.07 -1.21 9.27
N VAL A 61 -6.38 -0.47 8.21
CA VAL A 61 -6.80 -1.00 6.92
C VAL A 61 -5.64 -0.85 5.94
N VAL A 62 -5.14 -1.97 5.44
CA VAL A 62 -4.08 -2.01 4.44
C VAL A 62 -4.68 -2.31 3.09
N ILE A 63 -4.53 -1.39 2.15
CA ILE A 63 -5.04 -1.53 0.78
C ILE A 63 -3.86 -1.80 -0.15
N HIS A 64 -3.92 -2.93 -0.83
CA HIS A 64 -2.93 -3.36 -1.79
C HIS A 64 -3.23 -2.84 -3.19
N VAL A 65 -2.34 -2.02 -3.71
CA VAL A 65 -2.48 -1.33 -4.99
C VAL A 65 -1.53 -1.97 -6.03
N PRO A 66 -1.93 -2.10 -7.31
CA PRO A 66 -1.01 -2.52 -8.36
C PRO A 66 0.22 -1.59 -8.46
N TYR A 67 1.43 -2.16 -8.54
CA TYR A 67 2.67 -1.38 -8.68
C TYR A 67 2.65 -0.39 -9.86
N ARG A 68 1.98 -0.73 -10.97
CA ARG A 68 1.84 0.14 -12.15
C ARG A 68 1.13 1.45 -11.83
N LEU A 69 0.16 1.41 -10.93
CA LEU A 69 -0.70 2.55 -10.56
C LEU A 69 -0.18 3.33 -9.35
N ARG A 70 0.92 2.90 -8.72
CA ARG A 70 1.50 3.54 -7.52
C ARG A 70 1.67 5.05 -7.67
N LYS A 71 2.12 5.54 -8.83
CA LYS A 71 2.33 6.97 -9.08
C LYS A 71 1.02 7.76 -9.05
N ALA A 72 -0.03 7.23 -9.66
CA ALA A 72 -1.34 7.86 -9.67
C ALA A 72 -1.94 7.90 -8.25
N PHE A 73 -1.86 6.78 -7.51
CA PHE A 73 -2.28 6.74 -6.11
C PHE A 73 -1.51 7.72 -5.23
N ARG A 74 -0.20 7.93 -5.43
CA ARG A 74 0.59 8.93 -4.68
C ARG A 74 0.11 10.36 -4.88
N LYS A 75 -0.31 10.72 -6.10
CA LYS A 75 -0.83 12.06 -6.42
C LYS A 75 -2.11 12.38 -5.63
N ILE A 76 -3.02 11.41 -5.53
CA ILE A 76 -4.32 11.58 -4.84
C ILE A 76 -4.31 11.14 -3.37
N HIS A 77 -3.23 10.51 -2.90
CA HIS A 77 -3.10 9.88 -1.60
C HIS A 77 -3.60 10.72 -0.40
N PRO A 78 -3.17 11.97 -0.18
CA PRO A 78 -3.58 12.71 1.03
C PRO A 78 -5.09 12.95 1.08
N ARG A 79 -5.73 13.13 -0.08
CA ARG A 79 -7.19 13.31 -0.17
C ARG A 79 -7.91 11.98 0.00
N LEU A 80 -7.44 10.94 -0.69
CA LEU A 80 -8.01 9.60 -0.65
C LEU A 80 -7.98 8.99 0.75
N VAL A 81 -6.86 9.09 1.46
CA VAL A 81 -6.72 8.57 2.83
C VAL A 81 -7.70 9.27 3.77
N ARG A 82 -7.78 10.60 3.74
CA ARG A 82 -8.71 11.37 4.58
C ARG A 82 -10.17 10.98 4.36
N GLU A 83 -10.55 10.68 3.13
CA GLU A 83 -11.92 10.29 2.79
C GLU A 83 -12.23 8.85 3.22
N LEU A 84 -11.29 7.93 3.03
CA LEU A 84 -11.44 6.55 3.48
C LEU A 84 -11.44 6.46 5.01
N GLU A 85 -10.62 7.24 5.72
CA GLU A 85 -10.61 7.30 7.19
C GLU A 85 -11.97 7.75 7.74
N LYS A 86 -12.65 8.72 7.10
CA LYS A 86 -14.02 9.11 7.48
C LYS A 86 -15.00 7.96 7.36
N LYS A 87 -14.90 7.15 6.29
CA LYS A 87 -15.79 5.99 6.06
C LYS A 87 -15.49 4.83 7.01
N PHE A 88 -14.22 4.61 7.35
CA PHE A 88 -13.80 3.53 8.24
C PHE A 88 -13.75 3.93 9.72
N SER A 89 -14.58 4.91 10.13
CA SER A 89 -14.73 5.32 11.52
C SER A 89 -13.41 5.76 12.19
N GLY A 90 -12.52 6.41 11.44
CA GLY A 90 -11.23 6.89 11.93
C GLY A 90 -10.16 5.81 12.10
N LYS A 91 -10.36 4.62 11.52
CA LYS A 91 -9.28 3.62 11.38
C LYS A 91 -8.22 4.14 10.42
N GLU A 92 -6.95 3.94 10.78
CA GLU A 92 -5.82 4.33 9.93
C GLU A 92 -5.82 3.51 8.64
N VAL A 93 -5.74 4.20 7.49
CA VAL A 93 -5.73 3.56 6.17
C VAL A 93 -4.36 3.74 5.52
N VAL A 94 -3.72 2.64 5.13
CA VAL A 94 -2.39 2.64 4.50
C VAL A 94 -2.46 2.00 3.12
N LEU A 95 -1.88 2.67 2.12
CA LEU A 95 -1.80 2.19 0.74
C LEU A 95 -0.43 1.55 0.48
N ILE A 96 -0.40 0.29 0.09
CA ILE A 96 0.84 -0.46 -0.18
C ILE A 96 0.82 -0.99 -1.61
N ALA A 97 1.87 -0.72 -2.38
CA ALA A 97 1.99 -1.33 -3.70
C ALA A 97 2.33 -2.83 -3.61
N THR A 98 1.62 -3.67 -4.37
CA THR A 98 1.92 -5.10 -4.51
C THR A 98 3.22 -5.29 -5.27
N ARG A 99 4.21 -5.89 -4.59
CA ARG A 99 5.53 -6.17 -5.16
C ARG A 99 5.79 -7.67 -5.06
N ARG A 100 6.24 -8.28 -6.16
CA ARG A 100 6.58 -9.71 -6.19
C ARG A 100 8.05 -9.92 -5.81
N ILE A 101 8.28 -10.70 -4.77
CA ILE A 101 9.63 -11.14 -4.37
C ILE A 101 9.98 -12.42 -5.13
N LEU A 102 11.08 -12.39 -5.88
CA LEU A 102 11.62 -13.58 -6.54
C LEU A 102 12.68 -14.23 -5.65
N ARG A 103 12.75 -15.56 -5.62
CA ARG A 103 13.81 -16.26 -4.89
C ARG A 103 15.17 -16.05 -5.57
N PRO A 104 16.29 -16.05 -4.83
CA PRO A 104 17.61 -16.06 -5.43
C PRO A 104 17.76 -17.24 -6.41
N PRO A 105 18.35 -17.03 -7.59
CA PRO A 105 18.58 -18.10 -8.56
C PRO A 105 19.53 -19.16 -7.97
N LYS A 106 19.34 -20.43 -8.33
CA LYS A 106 20.25 -21.51 -7.93
C LYS A 106 21.62 -21.31 -8.60
N LYS A 107 22.69 -21.73 -7.92
CA LYS A 107 24.07 -21.66 -8.45
C LYS A 107 24.14 -22.41 -9.78
N GLY A 108 24.64 -21.75 -10.83
CA GLY A 108 24.73 -22.31 -12.20
C GLY A 108 23.53 -22.06 -13.10
N SER A 109 22.49 -21.33 -12.66
CA SER A 109 21.41 -20.92 -13.55
C SER A 109 21.73 -19.62 -14.29
N ALA A 110 21.40 -19.55 -15.58
CA ALA A 110 21.58 -18.36 -16.42
C ALA A 110 20.54 -17.26 -16.14
N VAL A 111 19.49 -17.56 -15.37
CA VAL A 111 18.39 -16.63 -15.09
C VAL A 111 18.82 -15.61 -14.04
N GLN A 112 19.02 -14.36 -14.47
CA GLN A 112 19.35 -13.26 -13.57
C GLN A 112 18.07 -12.67 -12.94
N ARG A 113 18.04 -12.58 -11.61
CA ARG A 113 16.94 -11.93 -10.88
C ARG A 113 17.07 -10.40 -11.00
N PRO A 114 15.99 -9.67 -11.37
CA PRO A 114 15.98 -8.21 -11.29
C PRO A 114 16.22 -7.70 -9.87
N ARG A 115 17.03 -6.66 -9.70
CA ARG A 115 17.33 -6.06 -8.38
C ARG A 115 16.06 -5.56 -7.66
N THR A 116 15.09 -5.07 -8.41
CA THR A 116 13.80 -4.59 -7.89
C THR A 116 12.92 -5.68 -7.27
N ARG A 117 13.19 -6.96 -7.57
CA ARG A 117 12.44 -8.12 -7.05
C ARG A 117 13.20 -8.88 -5.97
N THR A 118 14.17 -8.24 -5.33
CA THR A 118 14.88 -8.79 -4.18
C THR A 118 14.08 -8.58 -2.89
N LEU A 119 14.25 -9.45 -1.90
CA LEU A 119 13.58 -9.32 -0.59
C LEU A 119 13.89 -7.97 0.06
N THR A 120 15.17 -7.57 0.06
CA THR A 120 15.63 -6.32 0.67
C THR A 120 15.05 -5.09 -0.03
N ALA A 121 15.13 -5.02 -1.36
CA ALA A 121 14.60 -3.88 -2.12
C ALA A 121 13.08 -3.76 -1.99
N VAL A 122 12.37 -4.89 -1.94
CA VAL A 122 10.91 -4.88 -1.75
C VAL A 122 10.54 -4.37 -0.36
N HIS A 123 11.20 -4.83 0.71
CA HIS A 123 10.91 -4.34 2.05
C HIS A 123 11.25 -2.85 2.23
N GLU A 124 12.35 -2.37 1.64
CA GLU A 124 12.68 -0.95 1.64
C GLU A 124 11.61 -0.11 0.93
N ALA A 125 11.17 -0.57 -0.24
CA ALA A 125 10.15 0.13 -1.01
C ALA A 125 8.75 0.02 -0.37
N MET A 126 8.46 -1.01 0.42
CA MET A 126 7.24 -1.12 1.23
C MET A 126 7.26 -0.12 2.39
N LEU A 127 8.39 0.03 3.08
CA LEU A 127 8.54 1.03 4.15
C LEU A 127 8.31 2.45 3.63
N GLU A 128 8.81 2.77 2.44
CA GLU A 128 8.55 4.07 1.79
C GLU A 128 7.07 4.31 1.47
N ASP A 129 6.30 3.26 1.17
CA ASP A 129 4.87 3.42 0.92
C ASP A 129 4.09 3.67 2.22
N ILE A 130 4.47 2.98 3.30
CA ILE A 130 3.83 3.12 4.62
C ILE A 130 4.04 4.54 5.18
N VAL A 131 5.21 5.13 4.96
CA VAL A 131 5.59 6.43 5.54
C VAL A 131 5.10 7.62 4.69
N TYR A 132 4.64 7.39 3.45
CA TYR A 132 4.15 8.46 2.58
C TYR A 132 2.96 9.19 3.24
N PRO A 133 2.92 10.54 3.27
CA PRO A 133 3.72 11.52 2.51
C PRO A 133 5.09 11.90 3.08
N ALA A 134 5.48 11.43 4.26
CA ALA A 134 6.78 11.73 4.82
C ALA A 134 7.90 10.98 4.08
N GLU A 135 9.09 11.58 4.04
CA GLU A 135 10.26 10.98 3.41
C GLU A 135 11.20 10.40 4.46
N ILE A 136 11.86 9.30 4.13
CA ILE A 136 12.82 8.66 5.03
C ILE A 136 14.19 9.31 4.80
N VAL A 137 14.66 10.05 5.80
CA VAL A 137 15.97 10.74 5.78
C VAL A 137 17.11 9.83 6.19
N GLY A 138 16.82 8.85 7.07
CA GLY A 138 17.86 8.01 7.64
C GLY A 138 17.35 6.67 8.12
N LYS A 139 18.22 5.66 8.02
CA LYS A 139 17.97 4.30 8.51
C LYS A 139 19.21 3.86 9.27
N ARG A 140 19.03 3.37 10.50
CA ARG A 140 20.10 2.82 11.34
C ARG A 140 19.65 1.47 11.89
N VAL A 141 20.49 0.45 11.76
CA VAL A 141 20.23 -0.87 12.35
C VAL A 141 21.12 -1.04 13.56
N ARG A 142 20.51 -1.14 14.75
CA ARG A 142 21.21 -1.48 15.99
C ARG A 142 21.17 -2.99 16.19
N TYR A 143 22.34 -3.58 16.39
CA TYR A 143 22.50 -4.96 16.81
C TYR A 143 22.64 -4.99 18.33
N ARG A 144 21.82 -5.79 19.01
CA ARG A 144 21.97 -6.04 20.45
C ARG A 144 22.89 -7.24 20.70
N LEU A 145 23.36 -7.38 21.94
CA LEU A 145 24.17 -8.52 22.38
C LEU A 145 23.43 -9.85 22.19
N ASP A 146 22.09 -9.85 22.35
CA ASP A 146 21.23 -11.02 22.15
C ASP A 146 21.06 -11.42 20.66
N GLY A 147 21.76 -10.76 19.74
CA GLY A 147 21.62 -10.95 18.29
C GLY A 147 20.35 -10.32 17.68
N SER A 148 19.45 -9.78 18.50
CA SER A 148 18.26 -9.07 18.02
C SER A 148 18.64 -7.80 17.25
N LYS A 149 17.93 -7.55 16.15
CA LYS A 149 18.13 -6.40 15.27
C LYS A 149 16.98 -5.43 15.44
N ILE A 150 17.30 -4.16 15.67
CA ILE A 150 16.31 -3.07 15.67
C ILE A 150 16.65 -2.10 14.56
N MET A 151 15.72 -1.94 13.63
CA MET A 151 15.78 -0.91 12.61
C MET A 151 15.12 0.36 13.13
N LYS A 152 15.91 1.43 13.26
CA LYS A 152 15.43 2.78 13.53
C LYS A 152 15.37 3.55 12.23
N VAL A 153 14.19 4.05 11.90
CA VAL A 153 13.94 4.85 10.70
C VAL A 153 13.62 6.27 11.14
N THR A 154 14.37 7.24 10.63
CA THR A 154 14.11 8.67 10.85
C THR A 154 13.42 9.22 9.61
N SER A 155 12.16 9.59 9.75
CA SER A 155 11.39 10.27 8.71
C SER A 155 11.32 11.77 8.99
N SER A 156 11.33 12.57 7.94
CA SER A 156 11.02 13.99 8.03
C SER A 156 9.77 14.27 7.21
N PHE A 157 8.85 15.00 7.80
CA PHE A 157 7.75 15.60 7.07
C PHE A 157 8.20 16.99 6.64
N PHE A 158 8.67 17.12 5.41
CA PHE A 158 8.98 18.43 4.85
C PHE A 158 7.66 19.03 4.36
N SER A 159 7.02 19.85 5.17
CA SER A 159 5.90 20.66 4.70
C SER A 159 6.48 21.79 3.84
N PRO A 160 6.18 21.87 2.53
CA PRO A 160 6.53 23.03 1.73
C PRO A 160 5.55 24.16 2.09
N PHE A 161 5.81 24.80 3.22
CA PHE A 161 5.31 26.13 3.54
C PHE A 161 6.50 27.07 3.64
#